data_AF-A0AAN0J4T8-F1
#
_entry.id   AF-A0AAN0J4T8-F1
#
_cell.length_a   1.000
_cell.length_b   1.000
_cell.length_c   1.000
_cell.angle_alpha   90.00
_cell.angle_beta   90.00
_cell.angle_gamma   90.00
#
_symmetry.space_group_name_H-M   'P 1'
#
loop_
_entity.id
_entity.type
_entity.pdbx_description
1 polymer ?
#
loop_
_entity_poly.entity_id
_entity_poly.type
_entity_poly.pdbx_seq_one_letter_code
_entity_poly.pdbx_strand_id
1 'polypeptide(L)'
;MLLQLVTLLLCTFGLASSQEAYYGYHGYSFFSSGSQVLSRGNESLSISFRSCQSDGLLLYATESSPGTGYFSIGIYQSRILIEFNFGNDLREIIQTGSSLISNSWYRLDLLRLNEGSSGFSLLLNNESLSVQSDNFEGINFEFLDGPLYIGGHPNPVAISVLRLRSTLDACISEVSTPAGSIDLISAASPNVVSSCPAGQCQISTSLTFSSLHSSVSFPLTGRSTSFLKLQFYFQTR
;
A
#
# COMPACT_ATOMS: atom_id res chain seq x y z
N MET A 1 36.55 -4.52 -51.22
CA MET A 1 35.20 -5.00 -50.83
C MET A 1 35.18 -5.08 -49.31
N LEU A 2 34.82 -3.97 -48.66
CA LEU A 2 34.73 -3.85 -47.20
C LEU A 2 33.43 -4.51 -46.72
N LEU A 3 33.55 -5.55 -45.90
CA LEU A 3 32.41 -6.13 -45.18
C LEU A 3 32.27 -5.35 -43.86
N GLN A 4 31.31 -4.43 -43.78
CA GLN A 4 30.92 -3.79 -42.53
C GLN A 4 30.17 -4.81 -41.66
N LEU A 5 30.79 -5.20 -40.53
CA LEU A 5 30.10 -5.81 -39.40
C LEU A 5 29.15 -4.76 -38.82
N VAL A 6 27.87 -4.84 -39.16
CA VAL A 6 26.80 -4.13 -38.44
C VAL A 6 26.43 -5.00 -37.25
N THR A 7 27.08 -4.75 -36.11
CA THR A 7 26.65 -5.29 -34.81
C THR A 7 25.30 -4.66 -34.50
N LEU A 8 24.22 -5.42 -34.71
CA LEU A 8 22.89 -5.04 -34.27
C LEU A 8 22.89 -5.09 -32.74
N LEU A 9 23.18 -3.95 -32.11
CA LEU A 9 22.97 -3.75 -30.68
C LEU A 9 21.45 -3.70 -30.48
N LEU A 10 20.82 -4.88 -30.38
CA LEU A 10 19.49 -5.01 -29.82
C LEU A 10 19.63 -4.61 -28.35
N CYS A 11 19.48 -3.31 -28.11
CA CYS A 11 19.10 -2.81 -26.81
C CYS A 11 17.73 -3.45 -26.55
N THR A 12 17.74 -4.63 -25.93
CA THR A 12 16.59 -5.13 -25.22
C THR A 12 16.37 -4.07 -24.15
N PHE A 13 15.47 -3.13 -24.46
CA PHE A 13 14.76 -2.44 -23.41
C PHE A 13 14.15 -3.57 -22.59
N GLY A 14 14.83 -3.94 -21.51
CA GLY A 14 14.24 -4.74 -20.47
C GLY A 14 13.00 -3.96 -20.11
N LEU A 15 11.84 -4.45 -20.55
CA LEU A 15 10.60 -4.12 -19.90
C LEU A 15 10.90 -4.43 -18.44
N ALA A 16 11.04 -3.38 -17.62
CA ALA A 16 11.07 -3.54 -16.19
C ALA A 16 9.77 -4.28 -15.89
N SER A 17 9.87 -5.60 -15.71
CA SER A 17 8.75 -6.41 -15.29
C SER A 17 8.34 -5.79 -13.96
N SER A 18 7.27 -5.01 -13.93
CA SER A 18 6.74 -4.50 -12.66
C SER A 18 6.36 -5.74 -11.86
N GLN A 19 7.24 -6.14 -10.94
CA GLN A 19 7.05 -7.36 -10.17
C GLN A 19 5.87 -7.10 -9.24
N GLU A 20 4.74 -7.70 -9.55
CA GLU A 20 3.55 -7.60 -8.70
C GLU A 20 3.80 -8.40 -7.41
N ALA A 21 3.50 -7.78 -6.29
CA ALA A 21 3.57 -8.37 -4.97
C ALA A 21 2.17 -8.52 -4.40
N TYR A 22 1.81 -9.74 -4.00
CA TYR A 22 0.59 -10.02 -3.26
C TYR A 22 0.86 -9.88 -1.78
N TYR A 23 0.18 -8.95 -1.13
CA TYR A 23 0.16 -8.76 0.31
C TYR A 23 -1.07 -9.46 0.86
N GLY A 24 -0.88 -10.62 1.49
CA GLY A 24 -1.95 -11.37 2.15
C GLY A 24 -2.25 -10.87 3.56
N TYR A 25 -3.05 -11.64 4.32
CA TYR A 25 -3.35 -11.32 5.72
C TYR A 25 -2.07 -11.16 6.57
N HIS A 26 -1.93 -10.03 7.27
CA HIS A 26 -0.70 -9.60 7.97
C HIS A 26 0.55 -9.51 7.07
N GLY A 27 0.40 -9.44 5.76
CA GLY A 27 1.46 -9.14 4.82
C GLY A 27 1.88 -7.69 4.95
N TYR A 28 3.17 -7.46 5.15
CA TYR A 28 3.79 -6.15 5.09
C TYR A 28 5.21 -6.24 4.53
N SER A 29 5.70 -5.13 3.99
CA SER A 29 7.13 -4.89 3.72
C SER A 29 7.62 -3.71 4.54
N PHE A 30 8.86 -3.77 5.02
CA PHE A 30 9.42 -2.83 5.99
C PHE A 30 10.74 -2.23 5.50
N PHE A 31 10.82 -0.91 5.45
CA PHE A 31 12.02 -0.18 5.04
C PHE A 31 12.45 0.75 6.18
N SER A 32 13.68 0.58 6.67
CA SER A 32 14.18 1.28 7.86
C SER A 32 14.52 2.76 7.60
N SER A 33 14.59 3.52 8.70
CA SER A 33 14.85 4.97 8.76
C SER A 33 16.14 5.43 8.08
N GLY A 34 17.15 4.55 7.94
CA GLY A 34 18.44 4.88 7.34
C GLY A 34 18.39 5.27 5.86
N SER A 35 17.26 5.03 5.19
CA SER A 35 17.09 5.29 3.76
C SER A 35 16.39 6.61 3.43
N GLN A 36 15.88 7.38 4.42
CA GLN A 36 15.18 8.65 4.17
C GLN A 36 14.18 8.54 3.01
N VAL A 37 13.39 7.46 3.03
CA VAL A 37 12.65 6.98 1.86
C VAL A 37 11.66 8.03 1.36
N LEU A 38 11.10 8.84 2.27
CA LEU A 38 10.16 9.92 1.97
C LEU A 38 10.77 11.33 2.14
N SER A 39 11.92 11.46 2.81
CA SER A 39 12.47 12.77 3.21
C SER A 39 13.53 13.34 2.24
N ARG A 40 13.66 12.82 1.01
CA ARG A 40 14.63 13.27 -0.01
C ARG A 40 13.96 13.97 -1.20
N GLY A 41 13.93 15.30 -1.22
CA GLY A 41 13.66 16.08 -2.44
C GLY A 41 12.27 15.90 -3.07
N ASN A 42 12.13 16.35 -4.32
CA ASN A 42 10.87 16.65 -5.02
C ASN A 42 9.77 15.60 -4.82
N GLU A 43 8.73 16.03 -4.09
CA GLU A 43 7.87 15.20 -3.26
C GLU A 43 6.76 14.54 -4.08
N SER A 44 7.10 13.40 -4.69
CA SER A 44 6.11 12.51 -5.29
C SER A 44 6.12 11.16 -4.58
N LEU A 45 4.93 10.72 -4.19
CA LEU A 45 4.69 9.38 -3.69
C LEU A 45 3.63 8.74 -4.57
N SER A 46 3.96 7.61 -5.19
CA SER A 46 3.06 6.88 -6.06
C SER A 46 2.89 5.45 -5.59
N ILE A 47 1.67 4.93 -5.68
CA ILE A 47 1.37 3.52 -5.43
C ILE A 47 0.37 3.00 -6.46
N SER A 48 0.71 1.87 -7.08
CA SER A 48 -0.17 1.13 -7.99
C SER A 48 -0.67 -0.13 -7.28
N PHE A 49 -1.99 -0.23 -7.09
CA PHE A 49 -2.59 -1.30 -6.30
C PHE A 49 -3.93 -1.80 -6.87
N ARG A 50 -4.30 -3.01 -6.47
CA ARG A 50 -5.60 -3.65 -6.72
C ARG A 50 -6.03 -4.39 -5.45
N SER A 51 -7.24 -4.14 -4.98
CA SER A 51 -7.80 -4.81 -3.79
C SER A 51 -9.28 -5.14 -3.97
N CYS A 52 -9.76 -6.10 -3.19
CA CYS A 52 -11.17 -6.40 -3.02
C CYS A 52 -11.75 -5.97 -1.67
N GLN A 53 -10.91 -5.43 -0.80
CA GLN A 53 -11.35 -4.97 0.50
C GLN A 53 -11.82 -3.52 0.43
N SER A 54 -12.86 -3.22 1.20
CA SER A 54 -13.33 -1.86 1.42
C SER A 54 -12.46 -1.09 2.42
N ASP A 55 -11.62 -1.79 3.19
CA ASP A 55 -10.86 -1.22 4.29
C ASP A 55 -9.49 -1.91 4.38
N GLY A 56 -8.41 -1.14 4.44
CA GLY A 56 -7.05 -1.69 4.54
C GLY A 56 -5.97 -0.63 4.42
N LEU A 57 -4.84 -0.86 5.10
CA LEU A 57 -3.67 0.01 5.07
C LEU A 57 -2.79 -0.28 3.85
N LEU A 58 -2.52 0.73 3.01
CA LEU A 58 -1.61 0.61 1.87
C LEU A 58 -0.19 1.03 2.23
N LEU A 59 -0.04 2.17 2.90
CA LEU A 59 1.24 2.74 3.28
C LEU A 59 1.15 3.35 4.68
N TYR A 60 2.17 3.15 5.50
CA TYR A 60 2.33 3.80 6.80
C TYR A 60 3.78 4.22 6.99
N ALA A 61 4.02 5.50 7.16
CA ALA A 61 5.30 6.07 7.53
C ALA A 61 5.17 6.78 8.87
N THR A 62 6.24 6.76 9.66
CA THR A 62 6.29 7.35 11.00
C THR A 62 7.58 8.12 11.16
N GLU A 63 7.62 9.03 12.12
CA GLU A 63 8.89 9.58 12.61
C GLU A 63 9.67 8.49 13.36
N SER A 64 10.99 8.66 13.44
CA SER A 64 11.87 7.76 14.19
C SER A 64 11.55 7.74 15.68
N SER A 65 11.05 8.85 16.22
CA SER A 65 10.54 8.94 17.58
C SER A 65 9.15 8.32 17.65
N PRO A 66 8.94 7.25 18.45
CA PRO A 66 7.63 6.62 18.54
C PRO A 66 6.55 7.59 19.02
N GLY A 67 5.44 7.67 18.29
CA GLY A 67 4.24 8.40 18.71
C GLY A 67 4.25 9.92 18.45
N THR A 68 5.26 10.47 17.79
CA THR A 68 5.35 11.91 17.50
C THR A 68 4.66 12.28 16.20
N GLY A 69 4.92 11.57 15.11
CA GLY A 69 4.24 11.84 13.84
C GLY A 69 4.14 10.63 12.91
N TYR A 70 3.14 10.67 12.04
CA TYR A 70 2.89 9.63 11.05
C TYR A 70 2.16 10.17 9.82
N PHE A 71 2.27 9.41 8.74
CA PHE A 71 1.52 9.58 7.51
C PHE A 71 1.03 8.22 7.02
N SER A 72 -0.22 8.15 6.58
CA SER A 72 -0.81 6.89 6.11
C SER A 72 -1.74 7.09 4.93
N ILE A 73 -1.73 6.10 4.04
CA ILE A 73 -2.65 5.97 2.91
C ILE A 73 -3.30 4.60 2.98
N GLY A 74 -4.58 4.52 2.68
CA GLY A 74 -5.29 3.26 2.60
C GLY A 74 -6.63 3.38 1.92
N ILE A 75 -7.41 2.30 2.04
CA ILE A 75 -8.80 2.24 1.62
C ILE A 75 -9.63 2.27 2.90
N TYR A 76 -10.68 3.08 2.92
CA TYR A 76 -11.69 3.10 3.98
C TYR A 76 -13.07 3.29 3.36
N GLN A 77 -14.00 2.39 3.68
CA GLN A 77 -15.33 2.35 3.09
C GLN A 77 -15.30 2.42 1.54
N SER A 78 -14.38 1.68 0.93
CA SER A 78 -14.14 1.63 -0.51
C SER A 78 -13.71 2.97 -1.13
N ARG A 79 -13.13 3.89 -0.36
CA ARG A 79 -12.57 5.15 -0.87
C ARG A 79 -11.12 5.30 -0.43
N ILE A 80 -10.34 6.08 -1.18
CA ILE A 80 -8.99 6.43 -0.73
C ILE A 80 -9.12 7.31 0.52
N LEU A 81 -8.33 6.98 1.54
CA LEU A 81 -8.21 7.75 2.75
C LEU A 81 -6.73 8.01 3.04
N ILE A 82 -6.41 9.28 3.28
CA ILE A 82 -5.12 9.75 3.77
C ILE A 82 -5.35 10.23 5.20
N GLU A 83 -4.51 9.77 6.13
CA GLU A 83 -4.56 10.18 7.54
C GLU A 83 -3.14 10.43 8.05
N PHE A 84 -2.92 11.58 8.67
CA PHE A 84 -1.59 11.97 9.16
C PHE A 84 -1.66 12.92 10.37
N ASN A 85 -0.54 13.01 11.09
CA ASN A 85 -0.25 13.96 12.16
C ASN A 85 1.26 14.16 12.20
N PHE A 86 1.76 15.39 12.22
CA PHE A 86 3.20 15.70 12.24
C PHE A 86 3.68 16.31 13.58
N GLY A 87 3.15 15.82 14.71
CA GLY A 87 3.64 16.16 16.05
C GLY A 87 3.06 17.41 16.69
N ASN A 88 2.07 18.05 16.07
CA ASN A 88 1.36 19.21 16.62
C ASN A 88 0.00 18.85 17.25
N ASP A 89 -0.27 17.56 17.47
CA ASP A 89 -1.57 17.01 17.91
C ASP A 89 -2.76 17.29 16.96
N LEU A 90 -2.51 17.92 15.80
CA LEU A 90 -3.52 18.13 14.77
C LEU A 90 -3.49 16.95 13.81
N ARG A 91 -4.49 16.07 13.96
CA ARG A 91 -4.74 14.98 13.03
C ARG A 91 -5.56 15.47 11.86
N GLU A 92 -5.10 15.19 10.65
CA GLU A 92 -5.83 15.45 9.42
C GLU A 92 -6.29 14.15 8.77
N ILE A 93 -7.50 14.18 8.20
CA ILE A 93 -8.08 13.04 7.48
C ILE A 93 -8.73 13.52 6.20
N ILE A 94 -8.24 12.99 5.09
CA ILE A 94 -8.70 13.33 3.74
C ILE A 94 -9.26 12.06 3.13
N GLN A 95 -10.55 12.06 2.79
CA GLN A 95 -11.19 10.93 2.12
C GLN A 95 -11.74 11.39 0.77
N THR A 96 -11.49 10.62 -0.27
CA THR A 96 -11.94 10.97 -1.63
C THR A 96 -13.46 10.88 -1.75
N GLY A 97 -14.03 11.65 -2.68
CA GLY A 97 -15.47 11.61 -2.98
C GLY A 97 -15.90 10.34 -3.71
N SER A 98 -15.05 9.83 -4.62
CA SER A 98 -15.35 8.68 -5.44
C SER A 98 -15.01 7.36 -4.73
N SER A 99 -15.87 6.36 -4.91
CA SER A 99 -15.62 4.99 -4.46
C SER A 99 -14.81 4.21 -5.49
N LEU A 100 -13.87 3.41 -5.01
CA LEU A 100 -13.12 2.43 -5.76
C LEU A 100 -14.02 1.26 -6.15
N ILE A 101 -13.83 0.78 -7.36
CA ILE A 101 -14.42 -0.44 -7.88
C ILE A 101 -13.55 -1.61 -7.44
N SER A 102 -14.16 -2.58 -6.77
CA SER A 102 -13.49 -3.80 -6.32
C SER A 102 -12.75 -4.49 -7.47
N ASN A 103 -11.57 -5.06 -7.19
CA ASN A 103 -10.74 -5.79 -8.14
C ASN A 103 -10.29 -4.97 -9.37
N SER A 104 -10.26 -3.65 -9.28
CA SER A 104 -9.73 -2.78 -10.33
C SER A 104 -8.36 -2.25 -9.94
N TRP A 105 -7.49 -2.09 -10.94
CA TRP A 105 -6.19 -1.45 -10.74
C TRP A 105 -6.37 0.06 -10.60
N TYR A 106 -5.66 0.63 -9.64
CA TYR A 106 -5.58 2.05 -9.37
C TYR A 106 -4.13 2.47 -9.22
N ARG A 107 -3.79 3.61 -9.82
CA ARG A 107 -2.56 4.36 -9.52
C ARG A 107 -2.96 5.60 -8.72
N LEU A 108 -2.45 5.70 -7.50
CA LEU A 108 -2.57 6.90 -6.69
C LEU A 108 -1.23 7.64 -6.74
N ASP A 109 -1.26 8.90 -7.16
CA ASP A 109 -0.10 9.79 -7.14
C ASP A 109 -0.38 10.97 -6.20
N LEU A 110 0.55 11.20 -5.28
CA LEU A 110 0.57 12.31 -4.35
C LEU A 110 1.75 13.20 -4.73
N LEU A 111 1.48 14.36 -5.32
CA LEU A 111 2.48 15.24 -5.91
C LEU A 111 2.53 16.58 -5.18
N ARG A 112 3.72 17.06 -4.80
CA ARG A 112 3.90 18.45 -4.36
C ARG A 112 3.50 19.42 -5.46
N LEU A 113 2.80 20.49 -5.10
CA LEU A 113 2.39 21.52 -6.05
C LEU A 113 3.54 22.48 -6.45
N ASN A 114 4.47 22.85 -5.56
CA ASN A 114 5.67 23.66 -5.85
C ASN A 114 6.71 23.59 -4.72
N GLU A 115 8.00 23.82 -5.03
CA GLU A 115 9.06 24.09 -4.02
C GLU A 115 8.66 25.29 -3.15
N GLY A 116 8.54 25.08 -1.83
CA GLY A 116 8.15 26.13 -0.87
C GLY A 116 6.64 26.31 -0.65
N SER A 117 5.80 25.58 -1.40
CA SER A 117 4.39 25.41 -1.04
C SER A 117 4.20 24.11 -0.27
N SER A 118 3.28 24.12 0.68
CA SER A 118 2.87 22.97 1.48
C SER A 118 1.75 22.18 0.77
N GLY A 119 1.12 22.74 -0.26
CA GLY A 119 0.04 22.09 -1.02
C GLY A 119 0.47 20.83 -1.82
N PHE A 120 -0.44 19.86 -1.90
CA PHE A 120 -0.32 18.65 -2.71
C PHE A 120 -1.45 18.52 -3.72
N SER A 121 -1.19 17.81 -4.81
CA SER A 121 -2.20 17.27 -5.72
C SER A 121 -2.36 15.79 -5.46
N LEU A 122 -3.61 15.33 -5.37
CA LEU A 122 -3.95 13.92 -5.35
C LEU A 122 -4.52 13.52 -6.70
N LEU A 123 -3.92 12.53 -7.34
CA LEU A 123 -4.35 12.00 -8.62
C LEU A 123 -4.70 10.52 -8.45
N LEU A 124 -5.86 10.11 -8.95
CA LEU A 124 -6.22 8.70 -9.08
C LEU A 124 -6.37 8.40 -10.57
N ASN A 125 -5.54 7.51 -11.10
CA ASN A 125 -5.48 7.19 -12.53
C ASN A 125 -5.31 8.45 -13.41
N ASN A 126 -4.44 9.37 -12.98
CA ASN A 126 -4.19 10.68 -13.60
C ASN A 126 -5.35 11.70 -13.51
N GLU A 127 -6.45 11.37 -12.82
CA GLU A 127 -7.55 12.32 -12.59
C GLU A 127 -7.37 13.01 -11.23
N SER A 128 -7.43 14.35 -11.22
CA SER A 128 -7.31 15.13 -9.98
C SER A 128 -8.52 14.88 -9.08
N LEU A 129 -8.24 14.54 -7.83
CA LEU A 129 -9.26 14.33 -6.82
C LEU A 129 -9.43 15.59 -5.99
N SER A 130 -10.68 16.04 -5.86
CA SER A 130 -11.00 17.12 -4.92
C SER A 130 -10.75 16.66 -3.50
N VAL A 131 -9.82 17.31 -2.82
CA VAL A 131 -9.56 17.15 -1.40
C VAL A 131 -10.31 18.26 -0.67
N GLN A 132 -11.23 17.89 0.21
CA GLN A 132 -11.81 18.86 1.15
C GLN A 132 -11.10 18.70 2.49
N SER A 133 -10.42 19.76 2.91
CA SER A 133 -9.95 19.90 4.29
C SER A 133 -9.94 21.39 4.64
N ASP A 134 -10.55 21.74 5.76
CA ASP A 134 -10.78 23.12 6.17
C ASP A 134 -9.50 23.82 6.67
N ASN A 135 -8.44 23.07 7.01
CA ASN A 135 -7.19 23.57 7.60
C ASN A 135 -5.93 22.95 6.97
N PHE A 136 -6.05 22.33 5.80
CA PHE A 136 -4.94 21.61 5.20
C PHE A 136 -3.86 22.59 4.71
N GLU A 137 -2.78 22.71 5.49
CA GLU A 137 -1.62 23.47 5.06
C GLU A 137 -0.77 22.64 4.12
N GLY A 138 -0.61 21.33 4.34
CA GLY A 138 0.26 20.53 3.52
C GLY A 138 0.60 19.15 4.04
N ILE A 139 1.21 18.35 3.17
CA ILE A 139 1.89 17.11 3.58
C ILE A 139 3.37 17.39 3.43
N ASN A 140 4.06 17.50 4.57
CA ASN A 140 5.53 17.62 4.59
C ASN A 140 6.13 16.29 5.04
N PHE A 141 6.81 15.60 4.13
CA PHE A 141 7.48 14.33 4.42
C PHE A 141 8.84 14.48 5.10
N GLU A 142 9.36 15.71 5.26
CA GLU A 142 10.66 15.99 5.88
C GLU A 142 10.80 15.39 7.28
N PHE A 143 9.71 15.40 8.06
CA PHE A 143 9.70 14.89 9.43
C PHE A 143 9.56 13.36 9.50
N LEU A 144 9.14 12.69 8.42
CA LEU A 144 8.97 11.24 8.36
C LEU A 144 10.30 10.53 8.10
N ASP A 145 11.23 10.69 9.02
CA ASP A 145 12.58 10.09 8.97
C ASP A 145 12.61 8.63 9.48
N GLY A 146 11.48 8.11 9.96
CA GLY A 146 11.34 6.75 10.48
C GLY A 146 11.08 5.71 9.40
N PRO A 147 10.63 4.51 9.81
CA PRO A 147 10.37 3.42 8.86
C PRO A 147 9.12 3.64 7.99
N LEU A 148 9.19 3.10 6.77
CA LEU A 148 8.06 2.95 5.85
C LEU A 148 7.57 1.50 5.85
N TYR A 149 6.26 1.33 5.98
CA TYR A 149 5.56 0.07 5.86
C TYR A 149 4.63 0.09 4.65
N ILE A 150 4.58 -1.03 3.91
CA ILE A 150 3.73 -1.23 2.73
C ILE A 150 2.79 -2.42 2.96
N GLY A 151 1.52 -2.29 2.61
CA GLY A 151 0.47 -3.32 2.69
C GLY A 151 -0.06 -3.64 4.10
N GLY A 152 0.67 -3.30 5.15
CA GLY A 152 0.26 -3.58 6.51
C GLY A 152 1.27 -3.12 7.55
N HIS A 153 1.02 -3.45 8.80
CA HIS A 153 1.95 -3.22 9.91
C HIS A 153 2.00 -4.46 10.80
N PRO A 154 3.17 -4.87 11.33
CA PRO A 154 3.30 -6.06 12.19
C PRO A 154 2.44 -6.00 13.47
N ASN A 155 2.09 -4.80 13.92
CA ASN A 155 1.18 -4.57 15.03
C ASN A 155 0.18 -3.45 14.69
N PRO A 156 -0.96 -3.73 14.03
CA PRO A 156 -1.91 -2.72 13.60
C PRO A 156 -2.64 -1.98 14.73
N VAL A 157 -2.58 -2.51 15.95
CA VAL A 157 -3.17 -1.86 17.14
C VAL A 157 -2.23 -0.77 17.68
N ALA A 158 -0.92 -0.93 17.50
CA ALA A 158 0.10 0.00 18.00
C ALA A 158 0.31 1.24 17.13
N ILE A 159 -0.24 1.30 15.91
CA ILE A 159 -0.10 2.48 15.04
C ILE A 159 -1.11 3.58 15.40
N SER A 160 -0.71 4.83 15.17
CA SER A 160 -1.42 6.03 15.61
C SER A 160 -2.64 6.43 14.75
N VAL A 161 -3.02 5.60 13.78
CA VAL A 161 -4.15 5.83 12.86
C VAL A 161 -5.50 5.56 13.53
N LEU A 162 -6.57 6.21 13.08
CA LEU A 162 -7.95 5.97 13.52
C LEU A 162 -8.66 4.98 12.63
N ARG A 163 -8.56 5.14 11.30
CA ARG A 163 -9.42 4.45 10.33
C ARG A 163 -8.71 3.32 9.57
N LEU A 164 -7.38 3.36 9.49
CA LEU A 164 -6.58 2.43 8.68
C LEU A 164 -5.88 1.34 9.50
N ARG A 165 -6.61 0.69 10.41
CA ARG A 165 -6.07 -0.40 11.27
C ARG A 165 -6.18 -1.79 10.66
N SER A 166 -6.98 -1.93 9.60
CA SER A 166 -7.19 -3.21 8.94
C SER A 166 -5.99 -3.59 8.09
N THR A 167 -5.62 -4.88 8.12
CA THR A 167 -4.64 -5.45 7.19
C THR A 167 -5.21 -5.44 5.77
N LEU A 168 -4.34 -5.28 4.79
CA LEU A 168 -4.72 -5.32 3.40
C LEU A 168 -4.57 -6.72 2.80
N ASP A 169 -5.52 -7.11 1.97
CA ASP A 169 -5.42 -8.14 0.95
C ASP A 169 -5.41 -7.43 -0.40
N ALA A 170 -4.22 -7.21 -0.94
CA ALA A 170 -4.04 -6.45 -2.17
C ALA A 170 -2.82 -6.89 -2.96
N CYS A 171 -2.91 -6.64 -4.24
CA CYS A 171 -1.79 -6.63 -5.15
C CYS A 171 -1.23 -5.23 -5.25
N ILE A 172 0.08 -5.11 -5.12
CA ILE A 172 0.82 -3.86 -5.29
C ILE A 172 1.88 -4.14 -6.36
N SER A 173 1.84 -3.37 -7.44
CA SER A 173 2.77 -3.55 -8.57
C SER A 173 3.91 -2.54 -8.56
N GLU A 174 3.71 -1.41 -7.89
CA GLU A 174 4.69 -0.32 -7.86
C GLU A 174 4.48 0.53 -6.60
N VAL A 175 5.59 0.87 -5.94
CA VAL A 175 5.66 2.00 -5.01
C VAL A 175 6.87 2.84 -5.41
N SER A 176 6.64 4.11 -5.69
CA SER A 176 7.68 5.08 -6.02
C SER A 176 7.69 6.16 -4.96
N THR A 177 8.86 6.45 -4.42
CA THR A 177 9.05 7.48 -3.41
C THR A 177 10.02 8.54 -3.92
N PRO A 178 10.21 9.66 -3.19
CA PRO A 178 11.21 10.66 -3.57
C PRO A 178 12.65 10.10 -3.67
N ALA A 179 12.94 9.01 -2.94
CA ALA A 179 14.23 8.31 -3.00
C ALA A 179 14.37 7.34 -4.20
N GLY A 180 13.27 7.04 -4.92
CA GLY A 180 13.23 6.11 -6.04
C GLY A 180 12.17 5.02 -5.90
N SER A 181 12.16 4.07 -6.84
CA SER A 181 11.27 2.91 -6.81
C SER A 181 11.68 1.92 -5.72
N ILE A 182 10.69 1.35 -5.05
CA ILE A 182 10.89 0.37 -3.97
C ILE A 182 10.83 -1.06 -4.52
N ASP A 183 11.81 -1.89 -4.15
CA ASP A 183 11.71 -3.35 -4.30
C ASP A 183 10.81 -3.91 -3.20
N LEU A 184 9.57 -4.23 -3.58
CA LEU A 184 8.51 -4.69 -2.69
C LEU A 184 8.81 -6.03 -1.99
N ILE A 185 9.72 -6.84 -2.53
CA ILE A 185 9.98 -8.22 -2.06
C ILE A 185 11.21 -8.27 -1.14
N SER A 186 12.22 -7.44 -1.41
CA SER A 186 13.50 -7.44 -0.67
C SER A 186 13.37 -7.39 0.86
N ALA A 187 12.37 -6.69 1.37
CA ALA A 187 12.13 -6.50 2.80
C ALA A 187 10.73 -6.94 3.24
N ALA A 188 10.18 -7.94 2.55
CA ALA A 188 8.83 -8.42 2.76
C ALA A 188 8.74 -9.48 3.87
N SER A 189 7.63 -9.44 4.61
CA SER A 189 7.25 -10.50 5.56
C SER A 189 6.86 -11.80 4.82
N PRO A 190 6.79 -12.95 5.52
CA PRO A 190 6.45 -14.24 4.90
C PRO A 190 5.07 -14.30 4.21
N ASN A 191 4.16 -13.38 4.53
CA ASN A 191 2.82 -13.31 3.95
C ASN A 191 2.77 -12.45 2.68
N VAL A 192 3.93 -12.08 2.13
CA VAL A 192 4.07 -11.39 0.86
C VAL A 192 4.72 -12.33 -0.14
N VAL A 193 4.12 -12.47 -1.33
CA VAL A 193 4.65 -13.30 -2.41
C VAL A 193 4.81 -12.50 -3.69
N SER A 194 5.85 -12.82 -4.47
CA SER A 194 6.25 -12.11 -5.69
C SER A 194 5.39 -12.42 -6.91
N SER A 195 4.11 -12.69 -6.70
CA SER A 195 3.14 -12.96 -7.74
C SER A 195 1.74 -12.66 -7.26
N CYS A 196 0.95 -12.01 -8.11
CA CYS A 196 -0.42 -11.68 -7.83
C CYS A 196 -1.39 -12.73 -8.38
N PRO A 197 -2.15 -13.44 -7.51
CA PRO A 197 -3.09 -14.46 -7.98
C PRO A 197 -4.18 -13.84 -8.86
N ALA A 198 -4.44 -14.42 -10.03
CA ALA A 198 -5.56 -14.02 -10.90
C ALA A 198 -6.92 -14.12 -10.19
N GLY A 199 -7.02 -15.04 -9.22
CA GLY A 199 -8.20 -15.27 -8.38
C GLY A 199 -8.15 -14.60 -7.01
N GLN A 200 -7.22 -13.68 -6.73
CA GLN A 200 -7.10 -13.00 -5.42
C GLN A 200 -8.44 -12.45 -4.91
N CYS A 201 -9.23 -11.93 -5.83
CA CYS A 201 -10.51 -11.31 -5.59
C CYS A 201 -11.70 -12.28 -5.69
N GLN A 202 -11.41 -13.58 -5.76
CA GLN A 202 -12.39 -14.64 -5.70
C GLN A 202 -12.38 -15.18 -4.28
N ILE A 203 -13.57 -15.33 -3.68
CA ILE A 203 -13.70 -16.11 -2.45
C ILE A 203 -13.30 -17.54 -2.82
N SER A 204 -12.08 -17.95 -2.47
CA SER A 204 -11.64 -19.33 -2.67
C SER A 204 -12.58 -20.24 -1.89
N THR A 205 -13.42 -20.99 -2.58
CA THR A 205 -14.37 -21.95 -1.98
C THR A 205 -13.70 -23.25 -1.55
N SER A 206 -12.43 -23.46 -1.93
CA SER A 206 -11.64 -24.63 -1.59
C SER A 206 -10.18 -24.27 -1.32
N LEU A 207 -9.58 -24.89 -0.30
CA LEU A 207 -8.16 -24.78 0.04
C LEU A 207 -7.55 -26.17 0.17
N THR A 208 -6.30 -26.32 -0.27
CA THR A 208 -5.56 -27.58 -0.17
C THR A 208 -4.36 -27.39 0.75
N PHE A 209 -4.29 -28.19 1.81
CA PHE A 209 -3.14 -28.23 2.71
C PHE A 209 -2.24 -29.42 2.34
N SER A 210 -0.98 -29.15 2.00
CA SER A 210 0.01 -30.19 1.65
C SER A 210 1.00 -30.51 2.78
N SER A 211 0.90 -29.80 3.91
CA SER A 211 1.77 -29.95 5.07
C SER A 211 0.97 -29.96 6.37
N LEU A 212 1.50 -30.66 7.38
CA LEU A 212 0.90 -30.79 8.72
C LEU A 212 0.86 -29.48 9.50
N HIS A 213 1.65 -28.47 9.10
CA HIS A 213 1.74 -27.18 9.78
C HIS A 213 1.06 -26.05 9.02
N SER A 214 0.36 -26.36 7.93
CA SER A 214 -0.37 -25.34 7.17
C SER A 214 -1.70 -25.02 7.85
N SER A 215 -2.04 -23.73 7.91
CA SER A 215 -3.31 -23.25 8.44
C SER A 215 -3.84 -22.12 7.55
N VAL A 216 -5.14 -21.89 7.61
CA VAL A 216 -5.78 -20.70 7.03
C VAL A 216 -6.54 -19.96 8.12
N SER A 217 -6.47 -18.64 8.09
CA SER A 217 -7.25 -17.77 8.96
C SER A 217 -8.19 -16.94 8.10
N PHE A 218 -9.46 -16.88 8.48
CA PHE A 218 -10.44 -16.01 7.84
C PHE A 218 -10.91 -14.96 8.84
N PRO A 219 -10.89 -13.67 8.50
CA PRO A 219 -11.45 -12.64 9.36
C PRO A 219 -12.98 -12.85 9.46
N LEU A 220 -13.49 -12.92 10.69
CA LEU A 220 -14.93 -13.00 10.92
C LEU A 220 -15.50 -11.58 10.95
N THR A 221 -16.28 -11.23 9.93
CA THR A 221 -16.98 -9.94 9.86
C THR A 221 -18.40 -10.09 10.43
N GLY A 222 -18.61 -9.65 11.66
CA GLY A 222 -19.93 -9.68 12.31
C GLY A 222 -20.00 -8.74 13.53
N ARG A 223 -21.19 -8.19 13.81
CA ARG A 223 -21.43 -7.47 15.08
C ARG A 223 -21.43 -8.46 16.23
N SER A 224 -20.96 -8.04 17.41
CA SER A 224 -20.87 -8.85 18.64
C SER A 224 -22.19 -9.51 19.09
N THR A 225 -23.32 -9.13 18.50
CA THR A 225 -24.67 -9.62 18.82
C THR A 225 -25.26 -10.57 17.76
N SER A 226 -24.51 -10.92 16.71
CA SER A 226 -24.98 -11.79 15.63
C SER A 226 -24.49 -13.23 15.82
N PHE A 227 -25.32 -14.22 15.46
CA PHE A 227 -24.91 -15.62 15.37
C PHE A 227 -24.09 -15.86 14.10
N LEU A 228 -22.92 -16.46 14.25
CA LEU A 228 -22.06 -16.86 13.14
C LEU A 228 -22.27 -18.35 12.85
N LYS A 229 -22.69 -18.68 11.62
CA LYS A 229 -22.76 -20.07 11.14
C LYS A 229 -21.59 -20.32 10.19
N LEU A 230 -20.68 -21.20 10.60
CA LEU A 230 -19.58 -21.68 9.77
C LEU A 230 -19.97 -23.03 9.16
N GLN A 231 -19.82 -23.18 7.84
CA GLN A 231 -20.04 -24.44 7.12
C GLN A 231 -18.87 -24.66 6.17
N PHE A 232 -18.22 -25.82 6.28
CA PHE A 232 -17.12 -26.23 5.42
C PHE A 232 -17.21 -27.72 5.11
N TYR A 233 -16.61 -28.11 3.99
CA TYR A 233 -16.45 -29.50 3.57
C TYR A 233 -14.96 -29.79 3.44
N PHE A 234 -14.53 -30.99 3.80
CA PHE A 234 -13.15 -31.42 3.66
C PHE A 234 -13.07 -32.82 3.07
N GLN A 235 -11.97 -33.09 2.36
CA GLN A 235 -11.63 -34.40 1.83
C GLN A 235 -10.16 -34.67 2.17
N THR A 236 -9.88 -35.80 2.82
CA THR A 236 -8.52 -36.28 3.07
C THR A 236 -8.32 -37.61 2.34
N ARG A 237 -7.05 -37.98 2.09
CA ARG A 237 -6.71 -39.35 1.68
C ARG A 237 -6.57 -40.25 2.91
#